data_AF-A0A077R4W2-F1
#
_entry.id   AF-A0A077R4W2-F1
#
_cell.length_a   1.000
_cell.length_b   1.000
_cell.length_c   1.000
_cell.angle_alpha   90.00
_cell.angle_beta   90.00
_cell.angle_gamma   90.00
#
_symmetry.space_group_name_H-M   'P 1'
#
loop_
_entity.id
_entity.type
_entity.pdbx_description
1 polymer ?
#
loop_
_entity_poly.entity_id
_entity_poly.type
_entity_poly.pdbx_seq_one_letter_code
_entity_poly.pdbx_strand_id
1 'polypeptide(L)'
;MPTSARSSGTAVIIGASGAVGKPLLTTLLSSTSPYSTVYSFARRPHPSPPTSASNIAFKEVIVNFDKLHNGDESEVAKLSSISSEVNAVFITMGTTRAAAGSMAEFEKIDRGYVLSCAKALLDPSQSDATLVYCSSGGSSSSSWFPYLKSKGRTEEGLAALYKNTIIFHPGFLQNAHRSQTRLLEKMFEPAMNLASKFTDSVAAPVESVAKAMVQAAKLGVQSLLAKSLAQQPPSSFNTQGASTNDTTVIVENQAVLKLAQEHDASRG
;
A
#
# COMPACT_ATOMS: atom_id res chain seq x y z
N MET A 1 -1.37 12.91 -38.03
CA MET A 1 -2.30 12.91 -36.89
C MET A 1 -3.07 11.60 -36.88
N PRO A 2 -2.87 10.76 -35.86
CA PRO A 2 -3.94 9.92 -35.35
C PRO A 2 -4.29 10.39 -33.93
N THR A 3 -5.51 10.87 -33.76
CA THR A 3 -6.22 10.93 -32.48
C THR A 3 -6.35 9.50 -31.95
N SER A 4 -5.73 9.20 -30.80
CA SER A 4 -5.94 7.93 -30.10
C SER A 4 -6.28 8.19 -28.65
N ALA A 5 -7.40 7.61 -28.22
CA ALA A 5 -8.01 7.77 -26.91
C ALA A 5 -7.01 7.44 -25.79
N ARG A 6 -6.98 8.26 -24.73
CA ARG A 6 -6.26 7.92 -23.50
C ARG A 6 -6.87 6.63 -22.94
N SER A 7 -6.20 5.50 -23.06
CA SER A 7 -6.47 4.35 -22.19
C SER A 7 -5.89 4.68 -20.82
N SER A 8 -6.60 5.51 -20.08
CA SER A 8 -6.23 5.96 -18.75
C SER A 8 -6.56 4.86 -17.74
N GLY A 9 -5.55 4.40 -17.00
CA GLY A 9 -5.66 3.19 -16.19
C GLY A 9 -6.56 3.33 -14.96
N THR A 10 -6.85 2.20 -14.32
CA THR A 10 -7.60 2.12 -13.05
C THR A 10 -6.68 1.87 -11.87
N ALA A 11 -6.78 2.70 -10.84
CA ALA A 11 -6.17 2.47 -9.54
C ALA A 11 -7.22 2.04 -8.52
N VAL A 12 -6.81 1.13 -7.64
CA VAL A 12 -7.58 0.72 -6.47
C VAL A 12 -6.86 1.17 -5.22
N ILE A 13 -7.57 1.72 -4.23
CA ILE A 13 -7.04 2.05 -2.92
C ILE A 13 -7.83 1.32 -1.82
N ILE A 14 -7.10 0.65 -0.93
CA ILE A 14 -7.65 0.01 0.27
C ILE A 14 -7.05 0.69 1.48
N GLY A 15 -7.90 1.25 2.34
CA GLY A 15 -7.48 2.02 3.51
C GLY A 15 -7.37 3.54 3.27
N ALA A 16 -8.17 4.09 2.35
CA ALA A 16 -8.15 5.49 1.95
C ALA A 16 -8.40 6.51 3.09
N SER A 17 -9.07 6.11 4.17
CA SER A 17 -9.31 6.97 5.34
C SER A 17 -8.17 6.95 6.39
N GLY A 18 -7.15 6.12 6.18
CA GLY A 18 -5.98 6.00 7.05
C GLY A 18 -5.01 7.18 6.93
N ALA A 19 -3.98 7.20 7.79
CA ALA A 19 -3.00 8.28 7.84
C ALA A 19 -2.25 8.47 6.51
N VAL A 20 -1.79 7.38 5.87
CA VAL A 20 -1.18 7.39 4.54
C VAL A 20 -2.24 7.39 3.43
N GLY A 21 -3.38 6.75 3.68
CA GLY A 21 -4.47 6.64 2.70
C GLY A 21 -5.08 7.98 2.30
N LYS A 22 -5.24 8.92 3.25
CA LYS A 22 -5.79 10.25 2.98
C LYS A 22 -4.97 11.05 1.96
N PRO A 23 -3.66 11.31 2.18
CA PRO A 23 -2.84 12.00 1.19
C PRO A 23 -2.64 11.19 -0.09
N LEU A 24 -2.67 9.85 -0.02
CA LEU A 24 -2.61 9.00 -1.21
C LEU A 24 -3.87 9.18 -2.08
N LEU A 25 -5.06 9.18 -1.49
CA LEU A 25 -6.30 9.43 -2.20
C LEU A 25 -6.28 10.84 -2.83
N THR A 26 -5.82 11.86 -2.11
CA THR A 26 -5.64 13.21 -2.67
C THR A 26 -4.70 13.21 -3.88
N THR A 27 -3.61 12.45 -3.83
CA THR A 27 -2.65 12.37 -4.94
C THR A 27 -3.25 11.64 -6.15
N LEU A 28 -3.94 10.52 -5.92
CA LEU A 28 -4.61 9.73 -6.95
C LEU A 28 -5.77 10.48 -7.62
N LEU A 29 -6.42 11.40 -6.91
CA LEU A 29 -7.53 12.22 -7.42
C LEU A 29 -7.09 13.58 -7.99
N SER A 30 -5.79 13.86 -8.02
CA SER A 30 -5.24 15.10 -8.59
C SER A 30 -5.13 15.02 -10.11
N SER A 31 -5.15 16.17 -10.80
CA SER A 31 -5.11 16.25 -12.27
C SER A 31 -3.88 15.60 -12.92
N THR A 32 -2.80 15.39 -12.16
CA THR A 32 -1.56 14.77 -12.62
C THR A 32 -1.49 13.26 -12.34
N SER A 33 -2.59 12.67 -11.87
CA SER A 33 -2.71 11.23 -11.70
C SER A 33 -2.54 10.52 -13.05
N PRO A 34 -1.82 9.38 -13.11
CA PRO A 34 -1.74 8.59 -14.33
C PRO A 34 -3.02 7.78 -14.59
N TYR A 35 -3.94 7.75 -13.63
CA TYR A 35 -5.16 6.97 -13.64
C TYR A 35 -6.36 7.88 -13.94
N SER A 36 -7.31 7.42 -14.76
CA SER A 36 -8.61 8.10 -14.90
C SER A 36 -9.67 7.57 -13.97
N THR A 37 -9.47 6.39 -13.39
CA THR A 37 -10.47 5.77 -12.53
C THR A 37 -9.81 5.38 -11.23
N VAL A 38 -10.43 5.75 -10.11
CA VAL A 38 -9.96 5.42 -8.77
C VAL A 38 -11.10 4.76 -8.00
N TYR A 39 -10.92 3.50 -7.63
CA TYR A 39 -11.83 2.77 -6.75
C TYR A 39 -11.30 2.78 -5.32
N SER A 40 -12.13 3.18 -4.36
CA SER A 40 -11.86 3.03 -2.93
C SER A 40 -12.73 1.91 -2.37
N PHE A 41 -12.12 0.87 -1.81
CA PHE A 41 -12.84 -0.16 -1.05
C PHE A 41 -12.68 0.10 0.44
N ALA A 42 -13.81 0.29 1.11
CA ALA A 42 -13.83 0.66 2.52
C ALA A 42 -14.98 -0.01 3.27
N ARG A 43 -14.81 -0.17 4.59
CA ARG A 43 -15.87 -0.68 5.48
C ARG A 43 -16.96 0.34 5.80
N ARG A 44 -16.70 1.62 5.57
CA ARG A 44 -17.58 2.76 5.82
C ARG A 44 -17.24 3.88 4.82
N PRO A 45 -18.21 4.75 4.48
CA PRO A 45 -17.95 5.88 3.60
C PRO A 45 -16.79 6.74 4.11
N HIS A 46 -15.99 7.28 3.20
CA HIS A 46 -14.90 8.18 3.56
C HIS A 46 -15.50 9.45 4.22
N PRO A 47 -15.01 9.88 5.40
CA PRO A 47 -15.64 10.96 6.16
C PRO A 47 -15.56 12.32 5.45
N SER A 48 -14.52 12.54 4.65
CA SER A 48 -14.31 13.79 3.90
C SER A 48 -13.43 13.51 2.67
N PRO A 49 -13.96 12.88 1.60
CA PRO A 49 -13.18 12.56 0.42
C PRO A 49 -12.73 13.85 -0.29
N PRO A 50 -11.49 13.90 -0.82
CA PRO A 50 -11.02 15.09 -1.53
C PRO A 50 -11.75 15.22 -2.87
N THR A 51 -11.86 16.45 -3.37
CA THR A 51 -12.48 16.73 -4.66
C THR A 51 -11.67 16.07 -5.78
N SER A 52 -12.36 15.31 -6.63
CA SER A 52 -11.73 14.67 -7.80
C SER A 52 -11.53 15.69 -8.92
N ALA A 53 -10.36 15.64 -9.57
CA ALA A 53 -10.14 16.37 -10.80
C ALA A 53 -11.14 15.93 -11.88
N SER A 54 -11.49 16.83 -12.81
CA SER A 54 -12.52 16.57 -13.83
C SER A 54 -12.20 15.41 -14.77
N ASN A 55 -10.93 15.04 -14.88
CA ASN A 55 -10.45 13.92 -15.69
C ASN A 55 -10.41 12.57 -14.93
N ILE A 56 -10.93 12.51 -13.70
CA ILE A 56 -10.84 11.34 -12.83
C ILE A 56 -12.21 10.96 -12.27
N ALA A 57 -12.64 9.74 -12.58
CA ALA A 57 -13.82 9.10 -12.00
C ALA A 57 -13.45 8.44 -10.67
N PHE A 58 -13.94 9.00 -9.57
CA PHE A 58 -13.82 8.39 -8.24
C PHE A 58 -15.06 7.57 -7.91
N LYS A 59 -14.85 6.32 -7.48
CA LYS A 59 -15.91 5.41 -7.04
C LYS A 59 -15.56 4.83 -5.68
N GLU A 60 -16.44 4.99 -4.72
CA GLU A 60 -16.30 4.36 -3.41
C GLU A 60 -17.27 3.18 -3.28
N VAL A 61 -16.74 2.01 -2.92
CA VAL A 61 -17.50 0.77 -2.78
C VAL A 61 -17.41 0.30 -1.34
N ILE A 62 -18.57 0.14 -0.71
CA ILE A 62 -18.65 -0.33 0.67
C ILE A 62 -18.62 -1.86 0.71
N VAL A 63 -17.64 -2.38 1.44
CA VAL A 63 -17.35 -3.80 1.55
C VAL A 63 -17.41 -4.24 2.99
N ASN A 64 -18.08 -5.36 3.24
CA ASN A 64 -17.96 -6.05 4.51
C ASN A 64 -16.72 -6.97 4.46
N PHE A 65 -15.60 -6.49 5.00
CA PHE A 65 -14.34 -7.23 4.97
C PHE A 65 -14.39 -8.57 5.72
N ASP A 66 -15.25 -8.71 6.73
CA ASP A 66 -15.40 -9.97 7.44
C ASP A 66 -16.01 -11.04 6.53
N LYS A 67 -17.10 -10.67 5.86
CA LYS A 67 -17.75 -11.52 4.85
C LYS A 67 -16.83 -11.82 3.68
N LEU A 68 -16.11 -10.82 3.16
CA LEU A 68 -15.10 -11.01 2.11
C LEU A 68 -14.04 -12.03 2.55
N HIS A 69 -13.54 -11.91 3.78
CA HIS A 69 -12.52 -12.80 4.31
C HIS A 69 -13.03 -14.24 4.48
N ASN A 70 -14.30 -14.40 4.83
CA ASN A 70 -14.98 -15.69 4.93
C ASN A 70 -15.42 -16.26 3.57
N GLY A 71 -15.15 -15.57 2.45
CA GLY A 71 -15.43 -16.06 1.10
C GLY A 71 -16.86 -15.83 0.60
N ASP A 72 -17.58 -14.85 1.16
CA ASP A 72 -18.90 -14.46 0.66
C ASP A 72 -18.80 -13.96 -0.78
N GLU A 73 -19.44 -14.69 -1.71
CA GLU A 73 -19.36 -14.43 -3.16
C GLU A 73 -19.84 -13.03 -3.53
N SER A 74 -20.81 -12.47 -2.80
CA SER A 74 -21.35 -11.14 -3.09
C SER A 74 -20.33 -10.03 -2.77
N GLU A 75 -19.54 -10.20 -1.71
CA GLU A 75 -18.47 -9.27 -1.37
C GLU A 75 -17.25 -9.47 -2.26
N VAL A 76 -16.93 -10.72 -2.64
CA VAL A 76 -15.87 -11.01 -3.62
C VAL A 76 -16.20 -10.37 -4.97
N ALA A 77 -17.44 -10.50 -5.44
CA ALA A 77 -17.91 -9.95 -6.72
C ALA A 77 -17.77 -8.42 -6.82
N LYS A 78 -17.90 -7.69 -5.70
CA LYS A 78 -17.67 -6.23 -5.67
C LYS A 78 -16.25 -5.84 -6.09
N LEU A 79 -15.26 -6.68 -5.77
CA LEU A 79 -13.86 -6.44 -6.12
C LEU A 79 -13.51 -7.11 -7.45
N SER A 80 -13.93 -8.36 -7.67
CA SER A 80 -13.55 -9.12 -8.87
C SER A 80 -14.20 -8.59 -10.15
N SER A 81 -15.36 -7.93 -10.06
CA SER A 81 -16.05 -7.34 -11.22
C SER A 81 -15.23 -6.27 -11.96
N ILE A 82 -14.24 -5.65 -11.30
CA ILE A 82 -13.36 -4.65 -11.91
C ILE A 82 -11.95 -5.19 -12.16
N SER A 83 -11.65 -6.43 -11.78
CA SER A 83 -10.28 -6.97 -11.74
C SER A 83 -9.54 -6.87 -13.08
N SER A 84 -10.26 -7.04 -14.19
CA SER A 84 -9.73 -6.91 -15.56
C SER A 84 -9.47 -5.47 -16.01
N GLU A 85 -9.77 -4.47 -15.20
CA GLU A 85 -9.46 -3.07 -15.51
C GLU A 85 -8.34 -2.53 -14.62
N VAL A 86 -7.94 -3.26 -13.57
CA VAL A 86 -7.03 -2.79 -12.53
C VAL A 86 -5.59 -2.77 -13.01
N ASN A 87 -4.97 -1.60 -13.01
CA ASN A 87 -3.54 -1.45 -13.31
C ASN A 87 -2.68 -1.34 -12.05
N ALA A 88 -3.22 -0.78 -10.96
CA ALA A 88 -2.50 -0.66 -9.71
C ALA A 88 -3.40 -0.84 -8.49
N VAL A 89 -2.92 -1.61 -7.50
CA VAL A 89 -3.59 -1.84 -6.22
C VAL A 89 -2.75 -1.25 -5.10
N PHE A 90 -3.22 -0.16 -4.50
CA PHE A 90 -2.59 0.50 -3.38
C PHE A 90 -3.22 0.05 -2.06
N ILE A 91 -2.41 -0.52 -1.18
CA ILE A 91 -2.86 -1.02 0.12
C ILE A 91 -2.16 -0.22 1.22
N THR A 92 -2.92 0.64 1.88
CA THR A 92 -2.51 1.40 3.08
C THR A 92 -3.30 0.99 4.31
N MET A 93 -4.06 -0.11 4.22
CA MET A 93 -4.82 -0.64 5.34
C MET A 93 -3.88 -1.22 6.39
N GLY A 94 -4.15 -0.85 7.63
CA GLY A 94 -3.49 -1.40 8.80
C GLY A 94 -4.29 -1.04 10.04
N THR A 95 -4.13 -1.85 11.08
CA THR A 95 -4.64 -1.54 12.41
C THR A 95 -3.51 -1.69 13.43
N THR A 96 -3.71 -1.20 14.65
CA THR A 96 -2.80 -1.51 15.76
C THR A 96 -3.45 -2.57 16.64
N ARG A 97 -2.65 -3.33 17.40
CA ARG A 97 -3.18 -4.29 18.38
C ARG A 97 -4.14 -3.62 19.36
N ALA A 98 -3.81 -2.40 19.80
CA ALA A 98 -4.66 -1.61 20.68
C ALA A 98 -6.02 -1.28 20.05
N ALA A 99 -6.05 -0.95 18.75
CA ALA A 99 -7.30 -0.65 18.04
C ALA A 99 -8.09 -1.91 17.66
N ALA A 100 -7.42 -3.06 17.48
CA ALA A 100 -8.05 -4.34 17.17
C ALA A 100 -8.62 -5.06 18.40
N GLY A 101 -8.14 -4.75 19.60
CA GLY A 101 -8.60 -5.34 20.87
C GLY A 101 -7.99 -6.71 21.18
N SER A 102 -7.62 -7.50 20.17
CA SER A 102 -6.92 -8.79 20.36
C SER A 102 -5.84 -9.02 19.29
N MET A 103 -4.94 -9.98 19.54
CA MET A 103 -3.94 -10.38 18.53
C MET A 103 -4.60 -11.08 17.35
N ALA A 104 -5.61 -11.92 17.57
CA ALA A 104 -6.34 -12.60 16.51
C ALA A 104 -7.05 -11.61 15.58
N GLU A 105 -7.74 -10.61 16.15
CA GLU A 105 -8.39 -9.55 15.37
C GLU A 105 -7.36 -8.66 14.67
N PHE A 106 -6.21 -8.41 15.29
CA PHE A 106 -5.11 -7.71 14.64
C PHE A 106 -4.61 -8.47 13.41
N GLU A 107 -4.30 -9.77 13.52
CA GLU A 107 -3.86 -10.57 12.36
C GLU A 107 -4.93 -10.68 11.28
N LYS A 108 -6.19 -10.83 11.69
CA LYS A 108 -7.33 -10.88 10.77
C LYS A 108 -7.45 -9.60 9.95
N ILE A 109 -7.32 -8.43 10.59
CA ILE A 109 -7.44 -7.14 9.89
C ILE A 109 -6.17 -6.81 9.09
N ASP A 110 -4.99 -6.93 9.72
CA ASP A 110 -3.72 -6.45 9.17
C ASP A 110 -3.15 -7.36 8.08
N ARG A 111 -3.51 -8.64 8.10
CA ARG A 111 -3.12 -9.64 7.10
C ARG A 111 -4.32 -10.24 6.38
N GLY A 112 -5.28 -10.79 7.13
CA GLY A 112 -6.41 -11.53 6.54
C GLY A 112 -7.19 -10.71 5.53
N TYR A 113 -7.69 -9.54 5.94
CA TYR A 113 -8.46 -8.66 5.05
C TYR A 113 -7.62 -8.12 3.89
N VAL A 114 -6.35 -7.79 4.14
CA VAL A 114 -5.42 -7.34 3.10
C VAL A 114 -5.27 -8.39 2.00
N LEU A 115 -4.97 -9.63 2.36
CA LEU A 115 -4.77 -10.72 1.42
C LEU A 115 -6.07 -11.10 0.70
N SER A 116 -7.22 -11.09 1.41
CA SER A 116 -8.53 -11.36 0.81
C SER A 116 -8.90 -10.31 -0.25
N CYS A 117 -8.67 -9.02 0.02
CA CYS A 117 -8.92 -7.99 -0.97
C CYS A 117 -7.96 -8.10 -2.16
N ALA A 118 -6.66 -8.29 -1.91
CA ALA A 118 -5.67 -8.45 -2.97
C ALA A 118 -6.02 -9.64 -3.88
N LYS A 119 -6.41 -10.78 -3.29
CA LYS A 119 -6.85 -11.97 -4.02
C LYS A 119 -8.12 -11.71 -4.84
N ALA A 120 -9.10 -10.99 -4.30
CA ALA A 120 -10.34 -10.71 -5.01
C ALA A 120 -10.16 -9.70 -6.17
N LEU A 121 -9.13 -8.86 -6.13
CA LEU A 121 -8.77 -7.93 -7.20
C LEU A 121 -7.83 -8.53 -8.25
N LEU A 122 -7.27 -9.72 -7.98
CA LEU A 122 -6.35 -10.37 -8.89
C LEU A 122 -7.13 -10.95 -10.07
N ASP A 123 -6.87 -10.43 -11.26
CA ASP A 123 -7.29 -11.07 -12.51
C ASP A 123 -6.18 -12.02 -12.99
N PRO A 124 -6.41 -13.35 -13.01
CA PRO A 124 -5.41 -14.30 -13.49
C PRO A 124 -5.03 -14.11 -14.96
N SER A 125 -5.88 -13.44 -15.75
CA SER A 125 -5.64 -13.13 -17.15
C SER A 125 -4.84 -11.83 -17.35
N GLN A 126 -4.72 -10.98 -16.33
CA GLN A 126 -3.90 -9.77 -16.35
C GLN A 126 -2.73 -9.87 -15.37
N SER A 127 -1.62 -10.40 -15.86
CA SER A 127 -0.40 -10.60 -15.07
C SER A 127 0.33 -9.32 -14.66
N ASP A 128 -0.10 -8.14 -15.12
CA ASP A 128 0.73 -6.94 -15.13
C ASP A 128 0.30 -5.86 -14.13
N ALA A 129 -0.83 -6.06 -13.42
CA ALA A 129 -1.25 -5.16 -12.35
C ALA A 129 -0.15 -5.03 -11.28
N THR A 130 0.18 -3.78 -10.90
CA THR A 130 1.20 -3.50 -9.89
C THR A 130 0.57 -3.35 -8.51
N LEU A 131 0.95 -4.20 -7.57
CA LEU A 131 0.55 -4.07 -6.18
C LEU A 131 1.56 -3.21 -5.42
N VAL A 132 1.05 -2.22 -4.68
CA VAL A 132 1.85 -1.31 -3.85
C VAL A 132 1.36 -1.37 -2.41
N TYR A 133 2.19 -1.89 -1.50
CA TYR A 133 1.83 -2.07 -0.10
C TYR A 133 2.61 -1.13 0.83
N CYS A 134 1.91 -0.36 1.65
CA CYS A 134 2.51 0.39 2.74
C CYS A 134 2.67 -0.52 3.98
N SER A 135 3.86 -1.09 4.13
CA SER A 135 4.22 -1.91 5.29
C SER A 135 4.88 -1.05 6.38
N SER A 136 5.94 -1.55 7.02
CA SER A 136 6.70 -0.87 8.07
C SER A 136 8.17 -1.28 8.02
N GLY A 137 9.08 -0.36 8.33
CA GLY A 137 10.50 -0.69 8.46
C GLY A 137 10.77 -1.82 9.46
N GLY A 138 11.64 -2.75 9.08
CA GLY A 138 12.00 -3.91 9.90
C GLY A 138 10.96 -5.04 9.90
N SER A 139 9.97 -5.00 9.01
CA SER A 139 9.01 -6.09 8.84
C SER A 139 9.69 -7.36 8.36
N SER A 140 9.35 -8.48 8.99
CA SER A 140 9.94 -9.79 8.68
C SER A 140 9.06 -10.88 9.25
N SER A 141 8.77 -11.91 8.45
CA SER A 141 7.94 -13.06 8.84
C SER A 141 8.54 -13.90 9.97
N SER A 142 9.85 -13.76 10.20
CA SER A 142 10.60 -14.37 11.30
C SER A 142 10.77 -13.46 12.52
N SER A 143 10.19 -12.25 12.52
CA SER A 143 10.31 -11.32 13.65
C SER A 143 9.68 -11.89 14.93
N TRP A 144 10.31 -11.61 16.07
CA TRP A 144 9.77 -11.91 17.40
C TRP A 144 8.66 -10.92 17.80
N PHE A 145 8.62 -9.74 17.17
CA PHE A 145 7.60 -8.74 17.42
C PHE A 145 6.34 -9.03 16.59
N PRO A 146 5.18 -9.28 17.22
CA PRO A 146 3.98 -9.74 16.50
C PRO A 146 3.50 -8.79 15.39
N TYR A 147 3.70 -7.48 15.57
CA TYR A 147 3.38 -6.48 14.55
C TYR A 147 4.25 -6.66 13.29
N LEU A 148 5.58 -6.64 13.45
CA LEU A 148 6.54 -6.79 12.34
C LEU A 148 6.43 -8.17 11.69
N LYS A 149 6.07 -9.18 12.48
CA LYS A 149 5.77 -10.54 12.02
C LYS A 149 4.54 -10.61 11.13
N SER A 150 3.45 -9.97 11.55
CA SER A 150 2.22 -9.86 10.75
C SER A 150 2.50 -9.15 9.42
N LYS A 151 3.17 -7.98 9.48
CA LYS A 151 3.55 -7.21 8.29
C LYS A 151 4.42 -8.01 7.32
N GLY A 152 5.48 -8.68 7.80
CA GLY A 152 6.32 -9.51 6.94
C GLY A 152 5.57 -10.69 6.31
N ARG A 153 4.66 -11.33 7.05
CA ARG A 153 3.79 -12.39 6.49
C ARG A 153 2.79 -11.85 5.46
N THR A 154 2.32 -10.62 5.63
CA THR A 154 1.46 -9.95 4.66
C THR A 154 2.25 -9.64 3.39
N GLU A 155 3.48 -9.13 3.51
CA GLU A 155 4.37 -8.88 2.38
C GLU A 155 4.59 -10.14 1.54
N GLU A 156 4.97 -11.25 2.18
CA GLU A 156 5.17 -12.54 1.52
C GLU A 156 3.90 -13.03 0.82
N GLY A 157 2.75 -12.95 1.49
CA GLY A 157 1.46 -13.35 0.91
C GLY A 157 1.05 -12.51 -0.28
N LEU A 158 1.32 -11.21 -0.27
CA LEU A 158 1.04 -10.30 -1.39
C LEU A 158 1.96 -10.58 -2.58
N ALA A 159 3.26 -10.77 -2.33
CA ALA A 159 4.25 -11.13 -3.33
C ALA A 159 3.97 -12.51 -3.98
N ALA A 160 3.34 -13.43 -3.25
CA ALA A 160 2.88 -14.69 -3.80
C ALA A 160 1.63 -14.56 -4.70
N LEU A 161 0.84 -13.49 -4.53
CA LEU A 161 -0.39 -13.25 -5.32
C LEU A 161 -0.12 -12.42 -6.58
N TYR A 162 0.75 -11.42 -6.49
CA TYR A 162 0.99 -10.46 -7.58
C TYR A 162 2.40 -10.59 -8.12
N LYS A 163 2.51 -10.68 -9.45
CA LYS A 163 3.80 -10.66 -10.14
C LYS A 163 4.56 -9.38 -9.80
N ASN A 164 3.99 -8.21 -10.09
CA ASN A 164 4.61 -6.92 -9.82
C ASN A 164 4.24 -6.42 -8.42
N THR A 165 5.15 -6.56 -7.45
CA THR A 165 4.90 -6.17 -6.05
C THR A 165 5.94 -5.16 -5.55
N ILE A 166 5.46 -4.02 -5.04
CA ILE A 166 6.28 -2.95 -4.47
C ILE A 166 5.88 -2.77 -3.00
N ILE A 167 6.81 -3.08 -2.10
CA ILE A 167 6.62 -2.98 -0.66
C ILE A 167 7.33 -1.74 -0.15
N PHE A 168 6.62 -0.90 0.59
CA PHE A 168 7.19 0.27 1.24
C PHE A 168 7.51 -0.05 2.68
N HIS A 169 8.76 0.19 3.08
CA HIS A 169 9.25 0.19 4.46
C HIS A 169 9.49 1.64 4.90
N PRO A 170 8.42 2.42 5.14
CA PRO A 170 8.58 3.79 5.60
C PRO A 170 9.18 3.79 7.00
N GLY A 171 9.86 4.89 7.31
CA GLY A 171 10.22 5.24 8.68
C GLY A 171 8.98 5.59 9.51
N PHE A 172 9.20 6.16 10.69
CA PHE A 172 8.17 6.68 11.56
C PHE A 172 7.29 7.70 10.83
N LEU A 173 6.00 7.40 10.72
CA LEU A 173 5.05 8.25 9.99
C LEU A 173 4.76 9.54 10.77
N GLN A 174 5.31 10.65 10.29
CA GLN A 174 5.00 11.98 10.81
C GLN A 174 3.63 12.44 10.29
N ASN A 175 2.91 13.23 11.10
CA ASN A 175 1.58 13.78 10.79
C ASN A 175 0.43 12.76 10.63
N ALA A 176 0.65 11.47 10.91
CA ALA A 176 -0.44 10.57 11.26
C ALA A 176 -1.09 11.12 12.54
N HIS A 177 -2.24 11.81 12.43
CA HIS A 177 -2.97 12.52 13.49
C HIS A 177 -2.51 12.18 14.91
N ARG A 178 -2.17 13.21 15.73
CA ARG A 178 -1.60 13.16 17.11
C ARG A 178 -2.08 12.04 18.07
N SER A 179 -3.20 11.36 17.80
CA SER A 179 -3.71 10.21 18.55
C SER A 179 -3.06 8.87 18.17
N GLN A 180 -2.81 8.60 16.89
CA GLN A 180 -2.22 7.33 16.45
C GLN A 180 -0.71 7.28 16.69
N THR A 181 -0.03 8.41 16.54
CA THR A 181 1.40 8.59 16.87
C THR A 181 1.69 8.24 18.32
N ARG A 182 0.88 8.71 19.29
CA ARG A 182 0.99 8.31 20.71
C ARG A 182 0.78 6.80 20.96
N LEU A 183 -0.07 6.14 20.17
CA LEU A 183 -0.31 4.70 20.29
C LEU A 183 0.84 3.87 19.73
N LEU A 184 1.44 4.29 18.61
CA LEU A 184 2.65 3.67 18.08
C LEU A 184 3.88 3.99 18.97
N GLU A 185 4.04 5.22 19.44
CA GLU A 185 5.10 5.63 20.38
C GLU A 185 5.08 4.76 21.64
N LYS A 186 3.91 4.54 22.27
CA LYS A 186 3.80 3.66 23.45
C LYS A 186 4.07 2.18 23.16
N MET A 187 3.78 1.72 21.94
CA MET A 187 4.00 0.32 21.56
C MET A 187 5.47 0.05 21.21
N PHE A 188 6.17 1.06 20.68
CA PHE A 188 7.57 1.00 20.27
C PHE A 188 8.52 1.71 21.23
N GLU A 189 8.04 2.30 22.33
CA GLU A 189 8.82 3.02 23.36
C GLU A 189 10.09 2.25 23.80
N PRO A 190 10.03 0.92 24.04
CA PRO A 190 11.21 0.14 24.40
C PRO A 190 12.24 0.02 23.26
N ALA A 191 11.79 -0.03 22.00
CA ALA A 191 12.64 -0.12 20.81
C ALA A 191 13.19 1.25 20.38
N MET A 192 12.40 2.31 20.58
CA MET A 192 12.73 3.69 20.21
C MET A 192 13.88 4.26 21.05
N ASN A 193 13.95 3.89 22.34
CA ASN A 193 15.06 4.28 23.22
C ASN A 193 16.41 3.70 22.78
N LEU A 194 16.40 2.64 21.97
CA LEU A 194 17.62 2.04 21.43
C LEU A 194 17.97 2.58 20.03
N ALA A 195 16.96 2.96 19.25
CA ALA A 195 17.11 3.47 17.88
C ALA A 195 17.39 4.98 17.80
N SER A 196 16.99 5.79 18.80
CA SER A 196 17.16 7.25 18.83
C SER A 196 18.64 7.72 18.86
N LYS A 197 19.59 6.80 19.07
CA LYS A 197 21.03 7.08 18.97
C LYS A 197 21.58 7.05 17.54
N PHE A 198 20.79 6.66 16.54
CA PHE A 198 21.23 6.57 15.15
C PHE A 198 20.24 7.21 14.17
N THR A 199 20.47 8.50 13.90
CA THR A 199 20.14 9.28 12.67
C THR A 199 18.77 9.97 12.53
N ASP A 200 18.80 11.19 11.95
CA ASP A 200 17.66 12.03 11.52
C ASP A 200 16.86 11.45 10.32
N SER A 201 17.21 10.25 9.86
CA SER A 201 16.59 9.55 8.71
C SER A 201 15.40 8.66 9.13
N VAL A 202 14.88 8.81 10.35
CA VAL A 202 13.92 7.88 10.95
C VAL A 202 12.47 8.19 10.58
N ALA A 203 12.15 9.39 10.11
CA ALA A 203 10.77 9.78 9.84
C ALA A 203 10.42 9.89 8.35
N ALA A 204 9.16 9.60 8.02
CA ALA A 204 8.55 9.87 6.73
C ALA A 204 7.24 10.64 6.90
N PRO A 205 7.10 11.85 6.33
CA PRO A 205 5.80 12.50 6.22
C PRO A 205 4.83 11.62 5.43
N VAL A 206 3.59 11.47 5.90
CA VAL A 206 2.58 10.64 5.22
C VAL A 206 2.30 11.12 3.78
N GLU A 207 2.45 12.42 3.52
CA GLU A 207 2.36 13.03 2.19
C GLU A 207 3.50 12.56 1.28
N SER A 208 4.72 12.45 1.80
CA SER A 208 5.88 11.95 1.05
C SER A 208 5.70 10.48 0.71
N VAL A 209 5.23 9.66 1.66
CA VAL A 209 4.91 8.23 1.39
C VAL A 209 3.87 8.11 0.30
N ALA A 210 2.78 8.89 0.38
CA ALA A 210 1.72 8.89 -0.63
C ALA A 210 2.22 9.22 -2.04
N LYS A 211 3.00 10.30 -2.18
CA LYS A 211 3.61 10.69 -3.48
C LYS A 211 4.55 9.62 -4.00
N ALA A 212 5.40 9.08 -3.13
CA ALA A 212 6.35 8.04 -3.47
C ALA A 212 5.66 6.75 -3.93
N MET A 213 4.55 6.35 -3.31
CA MET A 213 3.76 5.19 -3.72
C MET A 213 3.23 5.35 -5.16
N VAL A 214 2.66 6.51 -5.49
CA VAL A 214 2.16 6.78 -6.86
C VAL A 214 3.32 6.79 -7.86
N GLN A 215 4.45 7.40 -7.51
CA GLN A 215 5.62 7.46 -8.38
C GLN A 215 6.25 6.08 -8.60
N ALA A 216 6.35 5.27 -7.55
CA ALA A 216 6.86 3.90 -7.65
C ALA A 216 5.97 3.03 -8.55
N ALA A 217 4.64 3.17 -8.44
CA ALA A 217 3.71 2.49 -9.35
C ALA A 217 3.91 2.91 -10.81
N LYS A 218 4.16 4.21 -11.07
CA LYS A 218 4.44 4.73 -12.43
C LYS A 218 5.75 4.18 -13.01
N LEU A 219 6.80 4.11 -12.18
CA LEU A 219 8.11 3.64 -12.61
C LEU A 219 8.13 2.12 -12.86
N GLY A 220 7.41 1.37 -12.02
CA GLY A 220 7.43 -0.08 -12.01
C GLY A 220 8.71 -0.67 -11.41
N VAL A 221 8.68 -1.98 -11.17
CA VAL A 221 9.70 -2.73 -10.44
C VAL A 221 11.11 -2.59 -11.07
N GLN A 222 11.21 -2.80 -12.39
CA GLN A 222 12.50 -2.81 -13.09
C GLN A 222 13.18 -1.43 -13.05
N SER A 223 12.41 -0.35 -13.26
CA SER A 223 12.95 1.01 -13.22
C SER A 223 13.39 1.42 -11.82
N LEU A 224 12.69 0.95 -10.78
CA LEU A 224 13.06 1.21 -9.38
C LEU A 224 14.41 0.57 -9.04
N LEU A 225 14.64 -0.68 -9.47
CA LEU A 225 15.92 -1.37 -9.31
C LEU A 225 17.03 -0.67 -10.09
N ALA A 226 16.80 -0.35 -11.37
CA ALA A 226 17.78 0.32 -12.22
C ALA A 226 18.21 1.70 -11.67
N LYS A 227 17.29 2.41 -11.00
CA LYS A 227 17.56 3.71 -10.36
C LYS A 227 18.08 3.61 -8.93
N SER A 228 18.28 2.40 -8.39
CA SER A 228 18.63 2.18 -6.97
C SER A 228 17.65 2.85 -6.00
N LEU A 229 16.36 2.89 -6.38
CA LEU A 229 15.25 3.40 -5.57
C LEU A 229 14.46 2.27 -4.90
N ALA A 230 14.86 1.02 -5.10
CA ALA A 230 14.38 -0.14 -4.37
C ALA A 230 15.45 -1.23 -4.34
N GLN A 231 15.27 -2.21 -3.46
CA GLN A 231 16.12 -3.39 -3.35
C GLN A 231 15.28 -4.66 -3.43
N GLN A 232 15.92 -5.77 -3.79
CA GLN A 232 15.27 -7.08 -3.70
C GLN A 232 15.04 -7.46 -2.23
N PRO A 233 13.96 -8.23 -1.93
CA PRO A 233 13.76 -8.78 -0.61
C PRO A 233 14.95 -9.63 -0.14
N PRO A 234 15.19 -9.73 1.18
CA PRO A 234 16.25 -10.57 1.72
C PRO A 234 15.99 -12.05 1.39
N SER A 235 17.04 -12.88 1.42
CA SER A 235 16.92 -14.33 1.12
C SER A 235 15.99 -15.10 2.06
N SER A 236 15.67 -14.54 3.23
CA SER A 236 14.71 -15.09 4.18
C SER A 236 13.24 -14.83 3.78
N PHE A 237 12.99 -14.02 2.76
CA PHE A 237 11.66 -13.65 2.31
C PHE A 237 11.03 -14.83 1.54
N ASN A 238 9.94 -15.37 2.08
CA ASN A 238 9.34 -16.59 1.56
C ASN A 238 8.27 -16.32 0.51
N THR A 239 8.61 -16.47 -0.77
CA THR A 239 7.65 -16.46 -1.89
C THR A 239 7.19 -17.89 -2.20
N GLN A 240 6.17 -18.37 -1.48
CA GLN A 240 5.53 -19.62 -1.88
C GLN A 240 4.73 -19.43 -3.17
N GLY A 241 5.34 -19.76 -4.32
CA GLY A 241 4.58 -20.08 -5.54
C GLY A 241 4.63 -19.12 -6.73
N ALA A 242 5.50 -18.09 -6.75
CA ALA A 242 5.72 -17.30 -7.96
C ALA A 242 7.23 -17.22 -8.28
N SER A 243 7.58 -17.58 -9.52
CA SER A 243 8.95 -17.54 -10.01
C SER A 243 9.52 -16.12 -9.98
N THR A 244 10.78 -16.04 -9.56
CA THR A 244 11.79 -14.98 -9.71
C THR A 244 11.75 -13.80 -8.74
N ASN A 245 12.88 -13.64 -8.03
CA ASN A 245 13.23 -12.53 -7.14
C ASN A 245 13.20 -11.14 -7.81
N ASP A 246 12.92 -11.05 -9.10
CA ASP A 246 13.03 -9.84 -9.90
C ASP A 246 11.71 -9.05 -10.02
N THR A 247 10.60 -9.56 -9.49
CA THR A 247 9.28 -8.93 -9.64
C THR A 247 8.72 -8.37 -8.34
N THR A 248 9.41 -8.60 -7.21
CA THR A 248 9.10 -8.00 -5.91
C THR A 248 10.24 -7.11 -5.47
N VAL A 249 9.94 -5.90 -4.97
CA VAL A 249 10.96 -4.97 -4.47
C VAL A 249 10.52 -4.27 -3.18
N ILE A 250 11.50 -3.88 -2.38
CA ILE A 250 11.33 -3.12 -1.13
C ILE A 250 11.90 -1.71 -1.32
N VAL A 251 11.06 -0.72 -1.07
CA VAL A 251 11.39 0.71 -1.04
C VAL A 251 11.60 1.12 0.42
N GLU A 252 12.85 1.25 0.82
CA GLU A 252 13.25 1.71 2.15
C GLU A 252 13.03 3.21 2.33
N ASN A 253 12.99 3.68 3.59
CA ASN A 253 12.66 5.06 3.94
C ASN A 253 13.44 6.12 3.14
N GLN A 254 14.74 5.92 2.93
CA GLN A 254 15.56 6.86 2.16
C GLN A 254 15.09 7.01 0.71
N ALA A 255 14.68 5.90 0.08
CA ALA A 255 14.16 5.90 -1.28
C ALA A 255 12.75 6.51 -1.34
N VAL A 256 11.93 6.33 -0.30
CA VAL A 256 10.63 7.01 -0.16
C VAL A 256 10.80 8.53 -0.26
N LEU A 257 11.76 9.10 0.47
CA LEU A 257 12.00 10.54 0.46
C LEU A 257 12.48 11.04 -0.90
N LYS A 258 13.36 10.28 -1.59
CA LYS A 258 13.83 10.60 -2.94
C LYS A 258 12.69 10.57 -3.97
N LEU A 259 11.89 9.51 -3.97
CA LEU A 259 10.73 9.36 -4.86
C LEU A 259 9.70 10.48 -4.67
N ALA A 260 9.50 10.93 -3.44
CA ALA A 260 8.62 12.05 -3.14
C ALA A 260 9.13 13.37 -3.73
N GLN A 261 10.44 13.62 -3.65
CA GLN A 261 11.07 14.81 -4.25
C GLN A 261 10.99 14.79 -5.78
N GLU A 262 11.23 13.64 -6.42
CA GLU A 262 11.09 13.47 -7.87
C GLU A 262 9.65 13.71 -8.35
N HIS A 263 8.67 13.23 -7.59
CA HIS A 263 7.26 13.49 -7.87
C HIS A 263 6.96 15.00 -7.89
N ASP A 264 7.49 15.77 -6.94
CA ASP A 264 7.27 17.22 -6.89
C ASP A 264 8.00 17.96 -8.01
N ALA A 265 9.23 17.53 -8.35
CA ALA A 265 9.99 18.10 -9.47
C ALA A 265 9.33 17.87 -10.83
N SER A 266 8.60 16.77 -11.01
CA SER A 266 7.88 16.47 -12.27
C SER A 266 6.61 17.31 -12.52
N ARG A 267 6.24 18.20 -11.59
CA ARG A 267 5.03 19.05 -11.66
C ARG A 267 5.32 20.53 -11.90
N GLY A 268 6.59 20.95 -11.85
CA GLY A 268 7.03 22.32 -12.16
C GLY A 268 7.37 22.48 -13.63
#